data_AF-A0A932PHH7-F1
#
_entry.id   AF-A0A932PHH7-F1
#
_cell.length_a   1.000
_cell.length_b   1.000
_cell.length_c   1.000
_cell.angle_alpha   90.00
_cell.angle_beta   90.00
_cell.angle_gamma   90.00
#
_symmetry.space_group_name_H-M   'P 1'
#
loop_
_entity.id
_entity.type
_entity.pdbx_description
1 polymer ?
#
loop_
_entity_poly.entity_id
_entity_poly.type
_entity_poly.pdbx_seq_one_letter_code
_entity_poly.pdbx_strand_id
1 'polypeptide(L)' 'MPRDEVINDPRRPRPAPVEYAGQWVAWDKQQREIVAHGHDLAEVHRSAILAGHPDAVLQKVRRPDVIFIGAT' A
#
# COMPACT_ATOMS: atom_id res chain seq x y z
N MET A 1 -22.97 -13.65 -18.59
CA MET A 1 -22.48 -12.51 -17.81
C MET A 1 -21.03 -12.76 -17.42
N PRO A 2 -20.00 -12.26 -18.12
CA PRO A 2 -18.65 -12.33 -17.59
C PRO A 2 -18.41 -11.13 -16.65
N ARG A 3 -18.17 -11.43 -15.36
CA ARG A 3 -17.86 -10.49 -14.28
C ARG A 3 -16.36 -10.48 -13.94
N ASP A 4 -15.50 -10.48 -14.95
CA ASP A 4 -14.03 -10.62 -14.71
C ASP A 4 -13.19 -9.43 -15.18
N GLU A 5 -13.82 -8.32 -15.57
CA GLU A 5 -13.05 -7.10 -15.83
C GLU A 5 -12.83 -6.36 -14.51
N VAL A 6 -11.88 -6.83 -13.71
CA VAL A 6 -11.22 -5.96 -12.73
C VAL A 6 -10.47 -4.93 -13.55
N ILE A 7 -11.17 -3.83 -13.85
CA ILE A 7 -10.68 -2.68 -14.59
C ILE A 7 -9.33 -2.29 -13.97
N ASN A 8 -8.26 -2.54 -14.71
CA ASN A 8 -6.94 -1.99 -14.45
C ASN A 8 -7.03 -0.49 -14.73
N ASP A 9 -7.72 0.25 -13.86
CA ASP A 9 -7.89 1.69 -13.96
C ASP A 9 -6.51 2.31 -13.67
N PRO A 10 -5.86 2.95 -14.65
CA PRO A 10 -4.51 3.49 -14.48
C PRO A 10 -4.45 4.64 -13.46
N ARG A 11 -5.60 5.11 -12.96
CA ARG A 11 -5.68 6.13 -11.91
C ARG A 11 -5.82 5.51 -10.53
N ARG A 12 -6.12 4.20 -10.42
CA ARG A 12 -6.16 3.52 -9.14
C ARG A 12 -4.71 3.26 -8.69
N PRO A 13 -4.27 3.82 -7.55
CA PRO A 13 -2.92 3.58 -7.06
C PRO A 13 -2.72 2.08 -6.89
N ARG A 14 -1.52 1.59 -7.24
CA ARG A 14 -1.22 0.16 -7.14
C ARG A 14 -1.52 -0.34 -5.72
N PRO A 15 -2.22 -1.47 -5.59
CA PRO A 15 -2.49 -2.04 -4.28
C PRO A 15 -1.15 -2.43 -3.65
N ALA A 16 -0.90 -1.97 -2.43
CA ALA A 16 0.25 -2.41 -1.68
C ALA A 16 0.19 -3.92 -1.41
N PRO A 17 1.34 -4.62 -1.43
CA PRO A 17 1.40 -6.03 -1.10
C PRO A 17 0.80 -6.34 0.28
N VAL A 18 0.18 -7.52 0.40
CA VAL A 18 -0.51 -7.95 1.63
C VAL A 18 0.44 -8.09 2.84
N GLU A 19 1.74 -8.30 2.62
CA GLU A 19 2.75 -8.34 3.68
C GLU A 19 2.82 -7.03 4.48
N TYR A 20 2.44 -5.91 3.87
CA TYR A 20 2.38 -4.60 4.52
C TYR A 20 1.03 -4.33 5.20
N ALA A 21 0.14 -5.32 5.32
CA ALA A 21 -1.19 -5.15 5.91
C ALA A 21 -1.16 -4.48 7.30
N GLY A 22 -1.81 -3.31 7.40
CA GLY A 22 -1.86 -2.51 8.63
C GLY A 22 -0.62 -1.62 8.85
N GLN A 23 0.31 -1.59 7.92
CA GLN A 23 1.46 -0.69 7.90
C GLN A 23 1.17 0.51 6.98
N TRP A 24 1.91 1.58 7.21
CA TRP A 24 2.15 2.63 6.23
C TRP A 24 3.26 2.20 5.29
N VAL A 25 3.10 2.51 4.00
CA VAL A 25 4.11 2.33 2.97
C VAL A 25 4.37 3.67 2.29
N ALA A 26 5.63 3.94 1.98
CA ALA A 26 6.06 5.04 1.15
C ALA A 26 6.40 4.50 -0.23
N TRP A 27 5.64 4.92 -1.24
CA TRP A 27 5.92 4.64 -2.63
C TRP A 27 6.84 5.69 -3.22
N ASP A 28 7.71 5.32 -4.16
CA ASP A 28 8.42 6.30 -4.96
C ASP A 28 7.45 7.22 -5.74
N LYS A 29 7.96 8.31 -6.30
CA LYS A 29 7.16 9.30 -7.04
C LYS A 29 6.34 8.69 -8.19
N GLN A 30 6.83 7.62 -8.81
CA GLN A 30 6.17 6.89 -9.89
C GLN A 30 5.25 5.76 -9.39
N GLN A 31 5.16 5.57 -8.08
CA GLN A 31 4.41 4.51 -7.41
C GLN A 31 4.72 3.12 -7.97
N ARG A 32 6.00 2.86 -8.26
CA ARG A 32 6.54 1.60 -8.78
C ARG A 32 7.11 0.74 -7.66
N GLU A 33 7.81 1.35 -6.72
CA GLU A 33 8.53 0.66 -5.67
C GLU A 33 8.20 1.24 -4.30
N ILE A 34 8.17 0.39 -3.27
CA ILE A 34 8.04 0.80 -1.88
C ILE A 34 9.45 1.07 -1.36
N VAL A 35 9.70 2.32 -0.98
CA VAL A 35 11.01 2.80 -0.52
C VAL A 35 11.15 2.80 1.00
N ALA A 36 10.02 2.78 1.72
CA ALA A 36 9.97 2.62 3.17
C ALA A 36 8.61 2.06 3.62
N HIS A 37 8.56 1.39 4.78
CA HIS A 37 7.33 0.92 5.39
C HIS A 37 7.46 0.88 6.91
N GLY A 38 6.33 0.85 7.63
CA GLY A 38 6.32 0.84 9.09
C GLY A 38 4.94 1.08 9.68
N HIS A 39 4.81 1.05 11.00
CA HIS A 39 3.50 1.22 11.65
C HIS A 39 3.12 2.69 11.91
N ASP A 40 4.09 3.60 11.85
CA ASP A 40 3.90 5.03 12.09
C ASP A 40 4.10 5.86 10.81
N LEU A 41 3.20 6.81 10.58
CA LEU A 41 3.22 7.66 9.38
C LEU A 41 4.47 8.56 9.35
N ALA A 42 4.83 9.16 10.49
CA ALA A 42 5.92 10.12 10.56
C ALA A 42 7.28 9.43 10.41
N GLU A 43 7.43 8.24 10.99
CA GLU A 43 8.59 7.38 10.81
C GLU A 43 8.79 6.98 9.35
N VAL A 44 7.73 6.54 8.67
CA VAL A 44 7.79 6.13 7.25
C VAL A 44 8.10 7.32 6.35
N HIS A 45 7.51 8.49 6.61
CA HIS A 45 7.82 9.72 5.88
C HIS A 45 9.28 10.14 6.05
N ARG A 46 9.79 10.14 7.29
CA ARG A 46 11.19 10.45 7.56
C ARG A 46 12.13 9.47 6.87
N SER A 47 11.81 8.18 6.92
CA SER A 47 12.59 7.13 6.27
C SER A 47 12.65 7.31 4.76
N ALA A 48 11.53 7.70 4.13
CA ALA A 48 11.49 8.01 2.70
C ALA A 48 12.36 9.24 2.35
N ILE A 49 12.33 10.30 3.17
CA ILE A 49 13.20 11.47 2.98
C ILE A 49 14.69 11.08 3.09
N LEU A 50 15.05 10.30 4.11
CA LEU A 50 16.42 9.85 4.33
C LEU A 50 16.90 8.91 3.21
N ALA A 51 15.99 8.15 2.61
CA ALA A 51 16.25 7.33 1.43
C ALA A 51 16.37 8.13 0.12
N GLY A 52 16.23 9.46 0.15
CA GLY A 52 16.32 10.31 -1.05
C GLY A 52 15.02 10.45 -1.83
N HIS A 53 13.88 10.05 -1.24
CA HIS A 53 12.55 10.12 -1.83
C HIS A 53 11.63 11.07 -1.04
N PRO A 54 11.89 12.39 -1.06
CA PRO A 54 11.07 13.37 -0.34
C PRO A 54 9.66 13.52 -0.94
N ASP A 55 9.49 13.21 -2.22
CA ASP A 55 8.20 13.22 -2.93
C ASP A 55 7.45 11.87 -2.84
N ALA A 56 7.78 11.03 -1.87
CA ALA A 56 7.18 9.71 -1.74
C ALA A 56 5.68 9.78 -1.42
N VAL A 57 4.89 8.93 -2.06
CA VAL A 57 3.45 8.82 -1.82
C VAL A 57 3.19 7.89 -0.65
N LEU A 58 2.69 8.43 0.47
CA LEU A 58 2.38 7.65 1.66
C LEU A 58 0.98 7.02 1.56
N GLN A 59 0.90 5.72 1.78
CA GLN A 59 -0.35 4.96 1.71
C GLN A 59 -0.49 4.05 2.94
N LYS A 60 -1.66 4.06 3.59
CA LYS A 60 -1.98 3.11 4.67
C LYS A 60 -2.56 1.85 4.07
N VAL A 61 -1.89 0.72 4.26
CA VAL A 61 -2.35 -0.57 3.78
C VAL A 61 -3.44 -1.07 4.72
N ARG A 62 -4.65 -1.22 4.20
CA ARG A 62 -5.75 -1.82 4.95
C ARG A 62 -5.38 -3.27 5.27
N ARG A 63 -5.63 -3.72 6.50
CA ARG A 63 -5.65 -5.16 6.75
C ARG A 63 -6.82 -5.75 5.97
N PRO A 64 -6.65 -6.87 5.24
CA PRO A 64 -7.81 -7.60 4.76
C PRO A 64 -8.64 -7.93 6.01
N ASP A 65 -9.88 -7.44 6.02
CA ASP A 65 -10.86 -7.84 7.01
C ASP A 65 -10.99 -9.35 6.85
N VAL A 66 -10.44 -10.11 7.80
CA VAL A 66 -10.51 -11.57 7.77
C VAL A 66 -11.97 -11.90 8.01
N ILE A 67 -12.72 -12.13 6.93
CA ILE A 67 -14.04 -12.74 7.01
C ILE A 67 -13.79 -14.15 7.54
N PHE A 68 -14.02 -14.36 8.84
CA PHE A 68 -14.20 -15.69 9.40
C PHE A 68 -15.44 -16.28 8.75
N ILE A 69 -15.23 -17.06 7.69
CA ILE A 69 -16.25 -17.93 7.13
C ILE A 69 -16.44 -19.01 8.20
N GLY A 70 -17.51 -18.91 8.99
CA GLY A 70 -17.80 -19.82 10.09
C GLY A 70 -17.75 -21.26 9.63
N ALA A 71 -16.84 -22.04 10.22
CA ALA A 71 -16.80 -23.47 10.06
C ALA A 71 -17.63 -24.11 11.19
N THR A 72 -18.83 -24.53 10.77
CA THR A 72 -19.70 -25.60 11.28
C THR A 72 -20.36 -25.51 12.65
#